data_AF-A0A543D9P8-F1
#
_entry.id   AF-A0A543D9P8-F1
#
_cell.length_a   1.000
_cell.length_b   1.000
_cell.length_c   1.000
_cell.angle_alpha   90.00
_cell.angle_beta   90.00
_cell.angle_gamma   90.00
#
_symmetry.space_group_name_H-M   'P 1'
#
loop_
_entity.id
_entity.type
_entity.pdbx_description
1 polymer ?
#
loop_
_entity_poly.entity_id
_entity_poly.type
_entity_poly.pdbx_seq_one_letter_code
_entity_poly.pdbx_strand_id
1 'polypeptide(L)'
;MIERVDEVRGSVRVWARPRAQQASCPRCQARSGRVHCRYERRLADAAIAGRPVEIELRVRRFVCENAECAARTFAEQVPGLTTRHARRSPLLRRMLESIGLALAGRAGARLAETLGLPVSRSTVLRLIRALPDPESATVRVLGVDDFALRRGHVYGTVLVDIDTRRPIDLLADREAATFAGWLDEHPGAEVICRDRAGAYAEGASTGAPSAIQVADRWHLWHNLAERVEKTVAAHHGCLRAHDIRPEIPAAPGGPADLAEAPEARRREGSALVTRTRQRYEAVQALKAQGAGIKTIMRELRLAKETVRRFYRAANVEELLAKPRSGRPSLLDRYKPYLLERWNAGVTNASALYREISEQGYHGSQGGVAAYLAPFRELAAAPPAEAVVPKVRQVVSWMLRNPADLDDEQQLQLKQARASCPHLDAAAAHVAEFAQILTGRHGERLDAWMVGVNADDLPHLHRFVAGLRRDHDAVLNGLTLPYSSGSVEGNVNRIKMIKRQMYGRANFDLLRKRVLLAT
;
A
#
# COMPACT_ATOMS: atom_id res chain seq x y z
N MET A 1 -38.03 25.01 31.88
CA MET A 1 -39.46 24.78 31.69
C MET A 1 -39.73 24.77 30.21
N ILE A 2 -40.33 23.71 29.70
CA ILE A 2 -40.91 23.72 28.35
C ILE A 2 -42.27 24.37 28.49
N GLU A 3 -42.56 25.34 27.63
CA GLU A 3 -43.80 26.13 27.64
C GLU A 3 -44.74 25.68 26.53
N ARG A 4 -44.17 25.35 25.35
CA ARG A 4 -44.91 24.91 24.18
C ARG A 4 -44.04 24.00 23.31
N VAL A 5 -44.67 23.08 22.58
CA VAL A 5 -44.06 22.29 21.52
C VAL A 5 -45.00 22.29 20.32
N ASP A 6 -44.51 22.73 19.17
CA ASP A 6 -45.29 22.79 17.92
C ASP A 6 -44.53 22.07 16.81
N GLU A 7 -45.27 21.55 15.83
CA GLU A 7 -44.72 21.11 14.56
C GLU A 7 -44.79 22.23 13.54
N VAL A 8 -43.65 22.63 12.98
CA VAL A 8 -43.53 23.71 12.00
C VAL A 8 -42.72 23.22 10.81
N ARG A 9 -43.37 23.07 9.64
CA ARG A 9 -42.72 22.71 8.37
C ARG A 9 -41.84 21.45 8.48
N GLY A 10 -42.33 20.42 9.17
CA GLY A 10 -41.60 19.16 9.38
C GLY A 10 -40.46 19.23 10.41
N SER A 11 -40.34 20.34 11.15
CA SER A 11 -39.44 20.48 12.30
C SER A 11 -40.23 20.58 13.60
N VAL A 12 -39.66 20.08 14.70
CA VAL A 12 -40.23 20.23 16.04
C VAL A 12 -39.65 21.49 16.67
N ARG A 13 -40.50 22.45 17.00
CA ARG A 13 -40.09 23.67 17.70
C ARG A 13 -40.48 23.60 19.16
N VAL A 14 -39.53 23.86 20.04
CA VAL A 14 -39.69 23.80 21.50
C VAL A 14 -39.46 25.18 22.09
N TRP A 15 -40.47 25.75 22.74
CA TRP A 15 -40.33 26.99 23.49
C TRP A 15 -40.00 26.67 24.93
N ALA A 16 -38.94 27.28 25.43
CA ALA A 16 -38.49 27.02 26.77
C ALA A 16 -37.97 28.30 27.45
N ARG A 17 -38.03 28.29 28.78
CA ARG A 17 -37.31 29.26 29.62
C ARG A 17 -36.62 28.58 30.79
N PRO A 18 -35.50 29.12 31.26
CA PRO A 18 -34.88 28.67 32.50
C PRO A 18 -35.79 28.93 33.71
N ARG A 19 -35.82 28.00 34.68
CA ARG A 19 -36.60 28.15 35.93
C ARG A 19 -35.80 28.77 37.08
N ALA A 20 -34.48 28.67 37.04
CA ALA A 20 -33.61 29.18 38.11
C ALA A 20 -33.88 30.67 38.35
N GLN A 21 -33.86 31.14 39.59
CA GLN A 21 -34.08 32.58 39.88
C GLN A 21 -32.80 33.39 39.71
N GLN A 22 -31.64 32.74 39.80
CA GLN A 22 -30.32 33.34 39.72
C GLN A 22 -29.43 32.55 38.76
N ALA A 23 -28.39 33.20 38.24
CA ALA A 23 -27.33 32.56 37.47
C ALA A 23 -25.95 33.03 37.96
N SER A 24 -24.91 32.22 37.72
CA SER A 24 -23.53 32.56 38.07
C SER A 24 -22.83 33.29 36.92
N CYS A 25 -22.08 34.34 37.25
CA CYS A 25 -21.25 35.04 36.29
C CYS A 25 -20.14 34.11 35.76
N PRO A 26 -19.95 33.95 34.44
CA PRO A 26 -18.91 33.06 33.91
C PRO A 26 -17.47 33.57 34.13
N ARG A 27 -17.28 34.82 34.60
CA ARG A 27 -15.95 35.37 34.90
C ARG A 27 -15.57 35.25 36.38
N CYS A 28 -16.41 35.74 37.28
CA CYS A 28 -16.13 35.78 38.72
C CYS A 28 -16.94 34.77 39.55
N GLN A 29 -17.79 33.97 38.91
CA GLN A 29 -18.67 32.97 39.53
C GLN A 29 -19.71 33.51 40.53
N ALA A 30 -19.72 34.81 40.83
CA ALA A 30 -20.73 35.45 41.66
C ALA A 30 -22.14 35.21 41.10
N ARG A 31 -23.07 34.82 41.98
CA ARG A 31 -24.48 34.62 41.64
C ARG A 31 -25.17 35.98 41.58
N SER A 32 -26.08 36.14 40.63
CA SER A 32 -26.92 37.34 40.53
C SER A 32 -28.35 36.96 40.15
N GLY A 33 -29.31 37.62 40.79
CA GLY A 33 -30.73 37.59 40.42
C GLY A 33 -31.18 38.81 39.62
N ARG A 34 -30.33 39.85 39.51
CA ARG A 34 -30.71 41.12 38.90
C ARG A 34 -30.71 41.03 37.37
N VAL A 35 -31.90 40.91 36.79
CA VAL A 35 -32.07 40.81 35.33
C VAL A 35 -31.94 42.19 34.68
N HIS A 36 -30.99 42.33 33.76
CA HIS A 36 -30.82 43.50 32.92
C HIS A 36 -31.82 43.50 31.75
N CYS A 37 -31.87 42.39 31.00
CA CYS A 37 -32.81 42.24 29.88
C CYS A 37 -33.10 40.77 29.59
N ARG A 38 -34.07 40.52 28.70
CA ARG A 38 -34.43 39.20 28.18
C ARG A 38 -34.34 39.21 26.66
N TYR A 39 -33.95 38.09 26.06
CA TYR A 39 -33.90 37.94 24.61
C TYR A 39 -34.14 36.49 24.21
N GLU A 40 -34.61 36.28 22.98
CA GLU A 40 -34.83 34.95 22.43
C GLU A 40 -33.56 34.42 21.77
N ARG A 41 -33.28 33.14 22.00
CA ARG A 41 -32.14 32.43 21.42
C ARG A 41 -32.61 31.15 20.76
N ARG A 42 -32.28 31.02 19.47
CA ARG A 42 -32.55 29.80 18.69
C ARG A 42 -31.37 28.83 18.75
N LEU A 43 -31.66 27.59 19.10
CA LEU A 43 -30.69 26.50 19.20
C LEU A 43 -31.19 25.30 18.41
N ALA A 44 -30.40 24.77 17.50
CA ALA A 44 -30.66 23.44 16.97
C ALA A 44 -30.25 22.36 17.98
N ASP A 45 -31.02 21.29 18.08
CA ASP A 45 -30.74 20.14 18.94
C ASP A 45 -30.87 18.81 18.19
N ALA A 46 -30.66 17.69 18.90
CA ALA A 46 -30.85 16.34 18.39
C ALA A 46 -32.28 16.16 17.82
N ALA A 47 -32.38 15.44 16.71
CA ALA A 47 -33.65 15.18 16.05
C ALA A 47 -34.58 14.31 16.92
N ILE A 48 -35.89 14.55 16.80
CA ILE A 48 -36.92 13.74 17.42
C ILE A 48 -37.69 13.04 16.30
N ALA A 49 -37.72 11.71 16.32
CA ALA A 49 -38.37 10.90 15.28
C ALA A 49 -37.90 11.28 13.84
N GLY A 50 -36.60 11.52 13.68
CA GLY A 50 -35.99 11.93 12.40
C GLY A 50 -36.29 13.36 11.96
N ARG A 51 -37.03 14.15 12.77
CA ARG A 51 -37.37 15.54 12.47
C ARG A 51 -36.40 16.51 13.15
N PRO A 52 -35.92 17.55 12.45
CA PRO A 52 -35.07 18.58 13.04
C PRO A 52 -35.73 19.25 14.24
N VAL A 53 -34.96 19.51 15.30
CA VAL A 53 -35.44 20.20 16.50
C VAL A 53 -34.82 21.60 16.59
N GLU A 54 -35.67 22.61 16.80
CA GLU A 54 -35.27 23.98 17.11
C GLU A 54 -35.83 24.40 18.47
N ILE A 55 -34.95 24.75 19.39
CA ILE A 55 -35.30 25.26 20.72
C ILE A 55 -35.27 26.79 20.66
N GLU A 56 -36.44 27.41 20.82
CA GLU A 56 -36.59 28.85 21.08
C GLU A 56 -36.52 29.07 22.59
N LEU A 57 -35.33 29.43 23.06
CA LEU A 57 -35.03 29.63 24.47
C LEU A 57 -35.10 31.12 24.83
N ARG A 58 -36.00 31.48 25.74
CA ARG A 58 -36.03 32.83 26.34
C ARG A 58 -34.95 32.94 27.41
N VAL A 59 -33.85 33.62 27.08
CA VAL A 59 -32.67 33.74 27.94
C VAL A 59 -32.66 35.10 28.65
N ARG A 60 -32.18 35.14 29.90
CA ARG A 60 -31.94 36.37 30.63
C ARG A 60 -30.49 36.82 30.51
N ARG A 61 -30.27 38.13 30.49
CA ARG A 61 -28.98 38.74 30.79
C ARG A 61 -29.05 39.34 32.18
N PHE A 62 -28.12 38.95 33.05
CA PHE A 62 -28.01 39.42 34.43
C PHE A 62 -26.99 40.54 34.54
N VAL A 63 -27.16 41.43 35.52
CA VAL A 63 -26.13 42.38 35.98
C VAL A 63 -25.20 41.63 36.92
N CYS A 64 -23.89 41.73 36.72
CA CYS A 64 -22.92 41.18 37.67
C CYS A 64 -22.91 42.07 38.91
N GLU A 65 -23.19 41.49 40.09
CA GLU A 65 -23.23 42.24 41.36
C GLU A 65 -21.84 42.40 41.99
N ASN A 66 -20.83 41.68 41.48
CA ASN A 66 -19.44 41.93 41.84
C ASN A 66 -18.93 43.19 41.12
N ALA A 67 -18.70 44.26 41.89
CA ALA A 67 -18.23 45.55 41.40
C ALA A 67 -16.84 45.51 40.74
N GLU A 68 -16.00 44.56 41.14
CA GLU A 68 -14.65 44.36 40.58
C GLU A 68 -14.68 43.53 39.29
N CYS A 69 -15.82 42.93 38.94
CA CYS A 69 -15.92 42.08 37.76
C CYS A 69 -16.12 42.89 36.47
N ALA A 70 -15.14 42.80 35.58
CA ALA A 70 -15.17 43.47 34.27
C ALA A 70 -16.36 43.08 33.35
N ALA A 71 -17.09 41.99 33.63
CA ALA A 71 -18.21 41.58 32.79
C ALA A 71 -19.36 42.60 32.78
N ARG A 72 -19.62 43.29 33.91
CA ARG A 72 -20.79 44.16 34.22
C ARG A 72 -22.17 43.52 34.00
N THR A 73 -22.36 42.79 32.92
CA THR A 73 -23.52 41.92 32.64
C THR A 73 -23.06 40.58 32.08
N PHE A 74 -23.88 39.54 32.22
CA PHE A 74 -23.60 38.24 31.62
C PHE A 74 -24.89 37.54 31.16
N ALA A 75 -24.79 36.78 30.07
CA ALA A 75 -25.90 35.98 29.57
C ALA A 75 -26.03 34.68 30.36
N GLU A 76 -27.24 34.37 30.80
CA GLU A 76 -27.57 33.10 31.44
C GLU A 76 -27.16 31.91 30.57
N GLN A 77 -26.47 30.94 31.16
CA GLN A 77 -26.15 29.67 30.52
C GLN A 77 -26.90 28.55 31.25
N VAL A 78 -27.64 27.73 30.49
CA VAL A 78 -28.26 26.50 30.96
C VAL A 78 -27.26 25.35 30.77
N PRO A 79 -26.79 24.71 31.86
CA PRO A 79 -25.89 23.57 31.78
C PRO A 79 -26.44 22.46 30.87
N GLY A 80 -25.57 21.88 30.05
CA GLY A 80 -25.95 20.81 29.11
C GLY A 80 -26.68 21.29 27.84
N LEU A 81 -27.28 22.49 27.83
CA LEU A 81 -28.07 23.00 26.70
C LEU A 81 -27.40 24.16 25.96
N THR A 82 -26.75 25.08 26.67
CA THR A 82 -26.20 26.31 26.07
C THR A 82 -24.74 26.52 26.37
N THR A 83 -23.99 26.98 25.38
CA THR A 83 -22.62 27.52 25.53
C THR A 83 -22.53 28.90 24.88
N ARG A 84 -21.58 29.75 25.28
CA ARG A 84 -21.49 31.13 24.76
C ARG A 84 -21.41 31.15 23.22
N HIS A 85 -22.20 32.00 22.57
CA HIS A 85 -22.30 32.17 21.09
C HIS A 85 -22.75 30.95 20.26
N ALA A 86 -22.91 29.76 20.85
CA ALA A 86 -23.30 28.58 20.09
C ALA A 86 -24.74 28.69 19.54
N ARG A 87 -24.98 28.09 18.37
CA ARG A 87 -26.33 27.96 17.79
C ARG A 87 -26.83 26.52 17.80
N ARG A 88 -26.10 25.64 18.48
CA ARG A 88 -26.38 24.21 18.61
C ARG A 88 -26.21 23.82 20.06
N SER A 89 -26.99 22.86 20.52
CA SER A 89 -26.78 22.23 21.81
C SER A 89 -25.41 21.51 21.84
N PRO A 90 -24.80 21.33 23.02
CA PRO A 90 -23.64 20.47 23.20
C PRO A 90 -23.87 19.03 22.71
N LEU A 91 -25.08 18.49 22.86
CA LEU A 91 -25.44 17.15 22.40
C LEU A 91 -25.35 17.05 20.87
N LEU A 92 -26.06 17.94 20.15
CA LEU A 92 -26.04 17.97 18.70
C LEU A 92 -24.61 18.16 18.18
N ARG A 93 -23.82 19.03 18.82
CA ARG A 93 -22.42 19.23 18.45
C ARG A 93 -21.62 17.92 18.53
N ARG A 94 -21.71 17.17 19.63
CA ARG A 94 -21.02 15.88 19.81
C ARG A 94 -21.47 14.82 18.80
N MET A 95 -22.75 14.78 18.47
CA MET A 95 -23.27 13.87 17.44
C MET A 95 -22.66 14.18 16.07
N LEU A 96 -22.62 15.46 15.69
CA LEU A 96 -22.03 15.90 14.42
C LEU A 96 -20.50 15.69 14.38
N GLU A 97 -19.81 15.85 15.51
CA GLU A 97 -18.38 15.53 15.65
C GLU A 97 -18.14 14.03 15.42
N SER A 98 -18.95 13.16 16.04
CA SER A 98 -18.85 11.70 15.88
C SER A 98 -19.11 11.25 14.44
N ILE A 99 -20.18 11.77 13.82
CA ILE A 99 -20.48 11.53 12.40
C ILE A 99 -19.33 12.01 11.51
N GLY A 100 -18.77 13.18 11.83
CA GLY A 100 -17.65 13.77 11.11
C GLY A 100 -16.38 12.93 11.19
N LEU A 101 -16.03 12.41 12.36
CA LEU A 101 -14.87 11.54 12.55
C LEU A 101 -15.02 10.24 11.73
N ALA A 102 -16.20 9.63 11.75
CA ALA A 102 -16.49 8.38 11.04
C ALA A 102 -16.52 8.55 9.51
N LEU A 103 -17.18 9.60 9.00
CA LEU A 103 -17.53 9.71 7.57
C LEU A 103 -16.93 10.93 6.84
N ALA A 104 -16.25 11.84 7.55
CA ALA A 104 -15.76 13.11 7.02
C ALA A 104 -16.87 14.00 6.41
N GLY A 105 -16.48 14.97 5.59
CA GLY A 105 -17.35 16.11 5.22
C GLY A 105 -18.64 15.76 4.47
N ARG A 106 -18.56 15.20 3.26
CA ARG A 106 -19.75 15.00 2.40
C ARG A 106 -20.60 13.81 2.85
N ALA A 107 -19.98 12.67 3.12
CA ALA A 107 -20.71 11.49 3.57
C ALA A 107 -21.31 11.73 4.98
N GLY A 108 -20.59 12.41 5.86
CA GLY A 108 -21.12 12.81 7.17
C GLY A 108 -22.30 13.78 7.07
N ALA A 109 -22.22 14.80 6.20
CA ALA A 109 -23.35 15.71 5.97
C ALA A 109 -24.60 14.98 5.45
N ARG A 110 -24.44 14.04 4.50
CA ARG A 110 -25.54 13.25 3.97
C ARG A 110 -26.18 12.35 5.03
N LEU A 111 -25.37 11.66 5.85
CA LEU A 111 -25.91 10.84 6.94
C LEU A 111 -26.64 11.72 7.97
N ALA A 112 -26.04 12.85 8.35
CA ALA A 112 -26.65 13.78 9.29
C ALA A 112 -28.00 14.29 8.78
N GLU A 113 -28.13 14.60 7.49
CA GLU A 113 -29.40 14.97 6.86
C GLU A 113 -30.46 13.87 6.97
N THR A 114 -30.10 12.61 6.68
CA THR A 114 -31.01 11.45 6.87
C THR A 114 -31.46 11.28 8.32
N LEU A 115 -30.61 11.65 9.29
CA LEU A 115 -30.93 11.61 10.72
C LEU A 115 -31.69 12.84 11.23
N GLY A 116 -32.09 13.78 10.36
CA GLY A 116 -32.78 15.00 10.76
C GLY A 116 -31.88 16.09 11.34
N LEU A 117 -30.57 16.02 11.08
CA LEU A 117 -29.53 16.91 11.60
C LEU A 117 -28.87 17.74 10.48
N PRO A 118 -29.61 18.60 9.77
CA PRO A 118 -29.10 19.26 8.57
C PRO A 118 -27.83 20.08 8.85
N VAL A 119 -26.74 19.74 8.15
CA VAL A 119 -25.44 20.40 8.31
C VAL A 119 -24.65 20.38 6.99
N SER A 120 -23.92 21.44 6.71
CA SER A 120 -23.05 21.48 5.53
C SER A 120 -21.75 20.71 5.74
N ARG A 121 -21.19 20.14 4.66
CA ARG A 121 -19.87 19.47 4.67
C ARG A 121 -18.78 20.33 5.33
N SER A 122 -18.79 21.64 5.07
CA SER A 122 -17.78 22.56 5.60
C SER A 122 -17.91 22.76 7.09
N THR A 123 -19.13 22.69 7.64
CA THR A 123 -19.37 22.77 9.07
C THR A 123 -18.90 21.49 9.76
N VAL A 124 -19.18 20.31 9.20
CA VAL A 124 -18.66 19.02 9.72
C VAL A 124 -17.13 19.05 9.79
N LEU A 125 -16.45 19.47 8.71
CA LEU A 125 -14.98 19.55 8.70
C LEU A 125 -14.43 20.58 9.70
N ARG A 126 -15.14 21.69 9.93
CA ARG A 126 -14.74 22.68 10.92
C ARG A 126 -14.89 22.15 12.35
N LEU A 127 -15.92 21.35 12.62
CA LEU A 127 -16.11 20.71 13.91
C LEU A 127 -14.97 19.75 14.22
N ILE A 128 -14.58 18.90 13.26
CA ILE A 128 -13.44 17.98 13.42
C ILE A 128 -12.15 18.76 13.73
N ARG A 129 -11.88 19.85 12.98
CA ARG A 129 -10.68 20.69 13.20
C ARG A 129 -10.65 21.38 14.56
N ALA A 130 -11.83 21.70 15.09
CA ALA A 130 -11.98 22.37 16.38
C ALA A 130 -11.96 21.41 17.57
N LEU A 131 -11.90 20.09 17.34
CA LEU A 131 -11.67 19.13 18.41
C LEU A 131 -10.25 19.34 18.98
N PRO A 132 -10.06 19.26 20.30
CA PRO A 132 -8.72 19.26 20.87
C PRO A 132 -7.91 18.07 20.32
N ASP A 133 -6.60 18.25 20.21
CA ASP A 133 -5.73 17.09 19.99
C ASP A 133 -5.75 16.21 21.24
N PRO A 134 -5.62 14.88 21.08
CA PRO A 134 -5.48 13.99 22.24
C PRO A 134 -4.22 14.38 23.03
N GLU A 135 -4.28 14.24 24.35
CA GLU A 135 -3.09 14.42 25.19
C GLU A 135 -2.04 13.38 24.79
N SER A 136 -0.83 13.84 24.49
CA SER A 136 0.30 12.97 24.15
C SER A 136 0.83 12.39 25.45
N ALA A 137 0.60 11.10 25.69
CA ALA A 137 1.23 10.38 26.79
C ALA A 137 2.70 10.11 26.44
N THR A 138 3.56 10.02 27.45
CA THR A 138 4.94 9.55 27.28
C THR A 138 4.93 8.14 26.68
N VAL A 139 5.57 7.97 25.53
CA VAL A 139 5.56 6.69 24.81
C VAL A 139 6.87 5.96 25.03
N ARG A 140 6.77 4.77 25.64
CA ARG A 140 7.92 3.92 25.92
C ARG A 140 8.45 3.22 24.67
N VAL A 141 7.55 2.67 23.85
CA VAL A 141 7.89 1.93 22.63
C VAL A 141 7.24 2.61 21.44
N LEU A 142 8.05 3.31 20.65
CA LEU A 142 7.61 4.11 19.52
C LEU A 142 7.81 3.35 18.21
N GLY A 143 6.79 3.32 17.37
CA GLY A 143 6.85 2.86 15.99
C GLY A 143 6.86 4.03 15.03
N VAL A 144 7.78 4.01 14.07
CA VAL A 144 7.91 5.04 13.03
C VAL A 144 7.96 4.40 11.65
N ASP A 145 7.17 4.92 10.73
CA ASP A 145 7.16 4.49 9.32
C ASP A 145 6.68 5.62 8.41
N ASP A 146 6.96 5.49 7.12
CA ASP A 146 6.46 6.41 6.12
C ASP A 146 5.00 6.12 5.71
N PHE A 147 4.30 7.18 5.32
CA PHE A 147 3.04 7.03 4.61
C PHE A 147 2.95 8.05 3.49
N ALA A 148 2.47 7.61 2.33
CA ALA A 148 2.24 8.52 1.22
C ALA A 148 1.03 9.43 1.51
N LEU A 149 1.19 10.75 1.54
CA LEU A 149 0.07 11.71 1.48
C LEU A 149 -0.51 11.72 0.05
N ARG A 150 0.37 11.82 -0.95
CA ARG A 150 0.05 11.68 -2.37
C ARG A 150 1.06 10.71 -2.97
N ARG A 151 0.59 9.54 -3.41
CA ARG A 151 1.44 8.45 -3.90
C ARG A 151 2.40 8.95 -4.98
N GLY A 152 3.70 8.76 -4.78
CA GLY A 152 4.75 9.18 -5.70
C GLY A 152 5.12 10.67 -5.67
N HIS A 153 4.61 11.44 -4.71
CA HIS A 153 4.90 12.89 -4.60
C HIS A 153 5.32 13.32 -3.20
N VAL A 154 4.45 13.10 -2.20
CA VAL A 154 4.64 13.62 -0.83
C VAL A 154 4.42 12.50 0.16
N TYR A 155 5.41 12.30 1.02
CA TYR A 155 5.42 11.32 2.11
C TYR A 155 5.49 12.07 3.43
N GLY A 156 4.80 11.55 4.43
CA GLY A 156 4.87 12.00 5.80
C GLY A 156 5.23 10.81 6.70
N THR A 157 5.42 11.08 7.97
CA THR A 157 5.81 10.07 8.96
C THR A 157 4.64 9.78 9.88
N VAL A 158 4.34 8.51 10.13
CA VAL A 158 3.37 8.10 11.16
C VAL A 158 4.12 7.66 12.41
N LEU A 159 3.67 8.15 13.56
CA LEU A 159 4.16 7.77 14.88
C LEU A 159 3.08 6.97 15.60
N VAL A 160 3.42 5.77 16.07
CA VAL A 160 2.50 4.84 16.69
C VAL A 160 3.08 4.37 18.01
N ASP A 161 2.26 4.38 19.06
CA ASP A 161 2.60 3.70 20.30
C ASP A 161 2.42 2.20 20.07
N ILE A 162 3.52 1.45 20.15
CA ILE A 162 3.52 0.00 19.90
C ILE A 162 2.76 -0.75 21.00
N ASP A 163 2.79 -0.26 22.24
CA ASP A 163 2.14 -0.91 23.39
C ASP A 163 0.61 -0.77 23.27
N THR A 164 0.09 0.43 22.99
CA THR A 164 -1.37 0.65 22.82
C THR A 164 -1.88 0.42 21.40
N ARG A 165 -0.97 0.29 20.42
CA ARG A 165 -1.23 0.18 18.97
C ARG A 165 -1.96 1.40 18.38
N ARG A 166 -1.88 2.56 19.04
CA ARG A 166 -2.58 3.78 18.63
C ARG A 166 -1.62 4.78 17.96
N PRO A 167 -2.07 5.48 16.89
CA PRO A 167 -1.32 6.61 16.37
C PRO A 167 -1.19 7.70 17.44
N ILE A 168 0.02 8.22 17.61
CA ILE A 168 0.33 9.34 18.49
C ILE A 168 0.32 10.62 17.68
N ASP A 169 0.99 10.59 16.52
CA ASP A 169 1.12 11.75 15.66
C ASP A 169 1.33 11.38 14.18
N LEU A 170 1.12 12.35 13.30
CA LEU A 170 1.61 12.38 11.93
C LEU A 170 2.52 13.60 11.75
N LEU A 171 3.67 13.40 11.10
CA LEU A 171 4.56 14.47 10.65
C LEU A 171 4.37 14.71 9.15
N ALA A 172 4.57 15.96 8.72
CA ALA A 172 4.26 16.40 7.36
C ALA A 172 5.29 15.94 6.31
N ASP A 173 6.45 15.49 6.77
CA ASP A 173 7.59 15.07 5.96
C ASP A 173 8.24 13.80 6.57
N ARG A 174 9.39 13.42 6.01
CA ARG A 174 10.21 12.26 6.41
C ARG A 174 11.63 12.68 6.79
N GLU A 175 11.80 13.92 7.23
CA GLU A 175 13.11 14.49 7.51
C GLU A 175 13.58 14.11 8.92
N ALA A 176 14.87 13.83 9.06
CA ALA A 176 15.48 13.46 10.34
C ALA A 176 15.28 14.56 11.40
N ALA A 177 15.41 15.83 11.00
CA ALA A 177 15.27 16.99 11.88
C ALA A 177 13.83 17.12 12.43
N THR A 178 12.81 16.92 11.59
CA THR A 178 11.41 16.96 12.03
C THR A 178 11.11 15.85 13.04
N PHE A 179 11.63 14.65 12.80
CA PHE A 179 11.45 13.53 13.73
C PHE A 179 12.21 13.74 15.05
N ALA A 180 13.45 14.22 14.99
CA ALA A 180 14.25 14.54 16.17
C ALA A 180 13.58 15.62 17.04
N GLY A 181 13.12 16.73 16.42
CA GLY A 181 12.42 17.79 17.15
C GLY A 181 11.13 17.31 17.81
N TRP A 182 10.41 16.37 17.18
CA TRP A 182 9.25 15.76 17.82
C TRP A 182 9.62 14.93 19.05
N LEU A 183 10.72 14.16 19.00
CA LEU A 183 11.24 13.38 20.14
C LEU A 183 11.70 14.28 21.29
N ASP A 184 12.32 15.43 20.99
CA ASP A 184 12.74 16.42 21.99
C ASP A 184 11.53 17.01 22.74
N GLU A 185 10.42 17.25 22.04
CA GLU A 185 9.16 17.73 22.63
C GLU A 185 8.42 16.63 23.42
N HIS A 186 8.75 15.35 23.17
CA HIS A 186 8.08 14.17 23.74
C HIS A 186 9.08 13.16 24.32
N PRO A 187 9.82 13.51 25.39
CA PRO A 187 10.80 12.61 25.98
C PRO A 187 10.12 11.38 26.61
N GLY A 188 10.81 10.23 26.55
CA GLY A 188 10.37 8.99 27.19
C GLY A 188 10.45 7.73 26.34
N ALA A 189 10.82 7.84 25.05
CA ALA A 189 11.04 6.68 24.19
C ALA A 189 12.25 5.87 24.68
N GLU A 190 12.02 4.63 25.11
CA GLU A 190 13.04 3.65 25.45
C GLU A 190 13.41 2.80 24.23
N VAL A 191 12.44 2.55 23.35
CA VAL A 191 12.58 1.68 22.17
C VAL A 191 11.95 2.34 20.96
N ILE A 192 12.65 2.36 19.82
CA ILE A 192 12.15 2.90 18.55
C ILE A 192 12.19 1.80 17.47
N CYS A 193 11.01 1.31 17.10
CA CYS A 193 10.81 0.41 15.97
C CYS A 193 10.73 1.22 14.68
N ARG A 194 11.67 1.02 13.76
CA ARG A 194 11.72 1.76 12.50
C ARG A 194 12.03 0.86 11.31
N ASP A 195 11.75 1.36 10.12
CA ASP A 195 12.32 0.79 8.91
C ASP A 195 13.85 1.03 8.85
N ARG A 196 14.45 0.67 7.71
CA ARG A 196 15.89 0.82 7.49
C ARG A 196 16.27 2.10 6.74
N ALA A 197 15.40 3.12 6.76
CA ALA A 197 15.71 4.42 6.18
C ALA A 197 16.67 5.20 7.06
N GLY A 198 17.73 5.76 6.45
CA GLY A 198 18.76 6.52 7.17
C GLY A 198 18.22 7.74 7.92
N ALA A 199 17.18 8.39 7.41
CA ALA A 199 16.61 9.59 8.05
C ALA A 199 16.00 9.29 9.43
N TYR A 200 15.32 8.15 9.61
CA TYR A 200 14.78 7.78 10.92
C TYR A 200 15.85 7.29 11.88
N ALA A 201 16.90 6.64 11.36
CA ALA A 201 18.07 6.28 12.16
C ALA A 201 18.75 7.53 12.74
N GLU A 202 19.00 8.52 11.89
CA GLU A 202 19.59 9.80 12.28
C GLU A 202 18.68 10.58 13.23
N GLY A 203 17.38 10.67 12.93
CA GLY A 203 16.42 11.36 13.78
C GLY A 203 16.28 10.73 15.17
N ALA A 204 16.25 9.39 15.25
CA ALA A 204 16.22 8.65 16.51
C ALA A 204 17.50 8.88 17.33
N SER A 205 18.67 8.75 16.71
CA SER A 205 19.95 8.98 17.40
C SER A 205 20.11 10.41 17.90
N THR A 206 19.49 11.38 17.22
CA THR A 206 19.57 12.80 17.58
C THR A 206 18.59 13.17 18.69
N GLY A 207 17.30 12.86 18.52
CA GLY A 207 16.24 13.27 19.47
C GLY A 207 15.99 12.30 20.63
N ALA A 208 16.48 11.06 20.54
CA ALA A 208 16.38 10.07 21.61
C ALA A 208 17.64 9.17 21.66
N PRO A 209 18.82 9.72 22.00
CA PRO A 209 20.09 8.99 21.93
C PRO A 209 20.16 7.76 22.85
N SER A 210 19.38 7.74 23.94
CA SER A 210 19.30 6.59 24.85
C SER A 210 18.32 5.50 24.39
N ALA A 211 17.54 5.74 23.33
CA ALA A 211 16.55 4.80 22.86
C ALA A 211 17.18 3.65 22.04
N ILE A 212 16.75 2.43 22.34
CA ILE A 212 17.16 1.24 21.61
C ILE A 212 16.43 1.21 20.27
N GLN A 213 17.17 1.29 19.17
CA GLN A 213 16.60 1.20 17.83
C GLN A 213 16.41 -0.27 17.44
N VAL A 214 15.25 -0.57 16.85
CA VAL A 214 14.83 -1.92 16.44
C VAL A 214 14.43 -1.86 14.98
N ALA A 215 15.12 -2.61 14.12
CA ALA A 215 14.79 -2.70 12.71
C ALA A 215 13.55 -3.57 12.48
N ASP A 216 12.70 -3.15 11.57
CA ASP A 216 11.52 -3.92 11.20
C ASP A 216 11.88 -5.22 10.45
N ARG A 217 11.28 -6.31 10.93
CA ARG A 217 11.44 -7.67 10.40
C ARG A 217 10.87 -7.83 8.99
N TRP A 218 9.74 -7.18 8.69
CA TRP A 218 9.15 -7.28 7.36
C TRP A 218 10.08 -6.66 6.32
N HIS A 219 10.65 -5.49 6.61
CA HIS A 219 11.65 -4.84 5.76
C HIS A 219 12.91 -5.70 5.59
N LEU A 220 13.40 -6.36 6.65
CA LEU A 220 14.54 -7.30 6.55
C LEU A 220 14.24 -8.45 5.58
N TRP A 221 13.08 -9.10 5.74
CA TRP A 221 12.67 -10.20 4.88
C TRP A 221 12.43 -9.75 3.43
N HIS A 222 11.75 -8.62 3.24
CA HIS A 222 11.48 -8.06 1.92
C HIS A 222 12.77 -7.69 1.19
N ASN A 223 13.73 -7.08 1.89
CA ASN A 223 15.03 -6.75 1.33
C ASN A 223 15.85 -8.00 0.97
N LEU A 224 15.77 -9.08 1.75
CA LEU A 224 16.36 -10.37 1.39
C LEU A 224 15.72 -10.92 0.12
N ALA A 225 14.38 -10.93 0.05
CA ALA A 225 13.63 -11.42 -1.09
C ALA A 225 14.02 -10.75 -2.42
N GLU A 226 14.19 -9.42 -2.43
CA GLU A 226 14.65 -8.68 -3.62
C GLU A 226 16.05 -9.11 -4.10
N ARG A 227 16.90 -9.56 -3.18
CA ARG A 227 18.29 -9.98 -3.47
C ARG A 227 18.32 -11.40 -3.95
N VAL A 228 17.51 -12.27 -3.34
CA VAL A 228 17.26 -13.64 -3.81
C VAL A 228 16.67 -13.62 -5.21
N GLU A 229 15.70 -12.75 -5.52
CA GLU A 229 15.15 -12.65 -6.90
C GLU A 229 16.23 -12.31 -7.93
N LYS A 230 17.19 -11.45 -7.59
CA LYS A 230 18.32 -11.13 -8.46
C LYS A 230 19.29 -12.31 -8.61
N THR A 231 19.59 -13.02 -7.54
CA THR A 231 20.41 -14.25 -7.59
C THR A 231 19.75 -15.31 -8.46
N VAL A 232 18.47 -15.61 -8.24
CA VAL A 232 17.73 -16.59 -9.04
C VAL A 232 17.66 -16.16 -10.50
N ALA A 233 17.46 -14.87 -10.79
CA ALA A 233 17.48 -14.36 -12.16
C ALA A 233 18.85 -14.54 -12.83
N ALA A 234 19.95 -14.29 -12.12
CA ALA A 234 21.31 -14.48 -12.64
C ALA A 234 21.64 -15.95 -12.93
N HIS A 235 21.14 -16.86 -12.10
CA HIS A 235 21.37 -18.31 -12.23
C HIS A 235 20.20 -19.06 -12.89
N HIS A 236 19.23 -18.35 -13.47
CA HIS A 236 18.09 -18.99 -14.14
C HIS A 236 18.52 -19.87 -15.32
N GLY A 237 19.65 -19.52 -15.96
CA GLY A 237 20.26 -20.34 -17.02
C GLY A 237 20.72 -21.73 -16.54
N CYS A 238 21.08 -21.89 -15.26
CA CYS A 238 21.50 -23.18 -14.70
C CYS A 238 20.36 -24.21 -14.73
N LEU A 239 19.11 -23.76 -14.58
CA LEU A 239 17.92 -24.61 -14.65
C LEU A 239 17.69 -25.19 -16.05
N ARG A 240 18.20 -24.54 -17.09
CA ARG A 240 18.16 -25.06 -18.47
C ARG A 240 19.31 -26.01 -18.75
N ALA A 241 20.47 -25.75 -18.16
CA ALA A 241 21.69 -26.52 -18.39
C ALA A 241 21.72 -27.87 -17.64
N HIS A 242 20.93 -28.03 -16.56
CA HIS A 242 20.84 -29.31 -15.84
C HIS A 242 20.02 -30.38 -16.57
N ASP A 243 19.40 -30.02 -17.69
CA ASP A 243 18.63 -30.91 -18.55
C ASP A 243 19.48 -31.37 -19.75
N ILE A 244 20.73 -31.82 -19.50
CA ILE A 244 21.59 -32.40 -20.55
C ILE A 244 21.00 -33.74 -20.99
N ARG A 245 20.03 -33.69 -21.91
CA ARG A 245 19.95 -34.72 -22.94
C ARG A 245 21.07 -34.43 -23.95
N PRO A 246 21.72 -35.47 -24.52
CA PRO A 246 22.72 -35.25 -25.55
C PRO A 246 22.11 -34.39 -26.67
N GLU A 247 22.78 -33.27 -26.99
CA GLU A 247 22.46 -32.47 -28.17
C GLU A 247 22.57 -33.38 -29.40
N ILE A 248 21.44 -33.91 -29.86
CA ILE A 248 21.34 -34.36 -31.24
C ILE A 248 21.41 -33.06 -32.05
N PRO A 249 22.40 -32.88 -32.94
CA PRO A 249 22.47 -31.68 -33.76
C PRO A 249 21.13 -31.53 -34.48
N ALA A 250 20.41 -30.43 -34.20
CA ALA A 250 19.19 -30.13 -34.90
C ALA A 250 19.53 -30.00 -36.39
N ALA A 251 19.16 -31.00 -37.18
CA ALA A 251 19.24 -30.92 -38.62
C ALA A 251 18.34 -29.76 -39.08
N PRO A 252 18.82 -28.87 -39.97
CA PRO A 252 17.97 -27.82 -40.53
C PRO A 252 16.73 -28.46 -41.15
N GLY A 253 15.53 -28.08 -40.68
CA GLY A 253 14.27 -28.66 -41.14
C GLY A 253 13.71 -29.79 -40.28
N GLY A 254 14.13 -29.90 -39.02
CA GLY A 254 13.54 -30.83 -38.06
C GLY A 254 12.11 -30.48 -37.62
N PRO A 255 11.41 -31.39 -36.92
CA PRO A 255 10.03 -31.18 -36.45
C PRO A 255 9.81 -29.93 -35.58
N ALA A 256 10.84 -29.49 -34.85
CA ALA A 256 10.78 -28.29 -34.02
C ALA A 256 10.71 -26.99 -34.86
N ASP A 257 11.57 -26.86 -35.87
CA ASP A 257 11.61 -25.68 -36.77
C ASP A 257 10.29 -25.50 -37.53
N LEU A 258 9.69 -26.62 -37.95
CA LEU A 258 8.44 -26.63 -38.73
C LEU A 258 7.19 -26.42 -37.86
N ALA A 259 7.26 -26.69 -36.55
CA ALA A 259 6.21 -26.34 -35.59
C ALA A 259 6.22 -24.87 -35.20
N GLU A 260 7.40 -24.26 -35.12
CA GLU A 260 7.54 -22.84 -34.87
C GLU A 260 7.27 -22.00 -36.12
N ALA A 261 7.52 -22.51 -37.34
CA ALA A 261 7.36 -21.76 -38.59
C ALA A 261 5.95 -21.13 -38.82
N PRO A 262 4.82 -21.79 -38.57
CA PRO A 262 3.49 -21.17 -38.70
C PRO A 262 3.23 -20.08 -37.66
N GLU A 263 3.68 -20.28 -36.42
CA GLU A 263 3.58 -19.25 -35.37
C GLU A 263 4.52 -18.08 -35.63
N ALA A 264 5.74 -18.35 -36.09
CA ALA A 264 6.72 -17.34 -36.52
C ALA A 264 6.19 -16.50 -37.69
N ARG A 265 5.62 -17.13 -38.73
CA ARG A 265 4.97 -16.42 -39.87
C ARG A 265 3.79 -15.55 -39.41
N ARG A 266 2.94 -16.03 -38.49
CA ARG A 266 1.85 -15.22 -37.90
C ARG A 266 2.37 -14.07 -37.03
N ARG A 267 3.48 -14.28 -36.29
CA ARG A 267 4.13 -13.27 -35.44
C ARG A 267 4.78 -12.17 -36.30
N GLU A 268 5.45 -12.56 -37.39
CA GLU A 268 6.07 -11.66 -38.38
C GLU A 268 5.03 -10.80 -39.11
N GLY A 269 3.88 -11.36 -39.44
CA GLY A 269 2.75 -10.64 -40.05
C GLY A 269 1.90 -9.80 -39.07
N SER A 270 2.25 -9.74 -37.78
CA SER A 270 1.43 -9.00 -36.81
C SER A 270 1.51 -7.48 -37.01
N ALA A 271 0.38 -6.80 -36.89
CA ALA A 271 0.29 -5.34 -37.00
C ALA A 271 1.22 -4.59 -36.03
N LEU A 272 1.67 -5.22 -34.94
CA LEU A 272 2.65 -4.68 -33.99
C LEU A 272 4.08 -4.75 -34.54
N VAL A 273 4.47 -5.87 -35.16
CA VAL A 273 5.78 -6.05 -35.80
C VAL A 273 5.91 -5.11 -37.01
N THR A 274 4.89 -5.03 -37.86
CA THR A 274 4.82 -4.08 -38.98
C THR A 274 4.97 -2.64 -38.52
N ARG A 275 4.22 -2.24 -37.48
CA ARG A 275 4.28 -0.87 -36.92
C ARG A 275 5.63 -0.57 -36.27
N THR A 276 6.29 -1.56 -35.69
CA THR A 276 7.61 -1.40 -35.07
C THR A 276 8.69 -1.22 -36.15
N ARG A 277 8.63 -1.97 -37.25
CA ARG A 277 9.51 -1.78 -38.42
C ARG A 277 9.34 -0.40 -39.04
N GLN A 278 8.11 0.00 -39.36
CA GLN A 278 7.80 1.32 -39.93
C GLN A 278 8.27 2.48 -39.03
N ARG A 279 8.08 2.38 -37.71
CA ARG A 279 8.53 3.41 -36.76
C ARG A 279 10.04 3.45 -36.62
N TYR A 280 10.72 2.30 -36.70
CA TYR A 280 12.18 2.22 -36.70
C TYR A 280 12.77 2.88 -37.94
N GLU A 281 12.27 2.55 -39.12
CA GLU A 281 12.68 3.16 -40.38
C GLU A 281 12.48 4.68 -40.36
N ALA A 282 11.31 5.16 -39.92
CA ALA A 282 11.04 6.60 -39.81
C ALA A 282 11.98 7.33 -38.83
N VAL A 283 12.30 6.71 -37.68
CA VAL A 283 13.23 7.30 -36.69
C VAL A 283 14.68 7.29 -37.22
N GLN A 284 15.10 6.22 -37.88
CA GLN A 284 16.47 6.12 -38.43
C GLN A 284 16.67 7.03 -39.64
N ALA A 285 15.67 7.21 -40.49
CA ALA A 285 15.71 8.16 -41.61
C ALA A 285 15.92 9.60 -41.13
N LEU A 286 15.14 10.05 -40.13
CA LEU A 286 15.31 11.38 -39.54
C LEU A 286 16.65 11.52 -38.80
N LYS A 287 17.14 10.44 -38.17
CA LYS A 287 18.48 10.42 -37.56
C LYS A 287 19.59 10.56 -38.60
N ALA A 288 19.49 9.89 -39.75
CA ALA A 288 20.44 10.01 -40.84
C ALA A 288 20.48 11.42 -41.44
N GLN A 289 19.37 12.16 -41.36
CA GLN A 289 19.27 13.58 -41.73
C GLN A 289 19.78 14.53 -40.63
N GLY A 290 20.38 14.02 -39.54
CA GLY A 290 20.94 14.82 -38.45
C GLY A 290 19.93 15.31 -37.42
N ALA A 291 18.66 14.87 -37.46
CA ALA A 291 17.66 15.30 -36.51
C ALA A 291 17.91 14.74 -35.09
N GLY A 292 17.86 15.64 -34.09
CA GLY A 292 17.95 15.26 -32.68
C GLY A 292 16.65 14.66 -32.13
N ILE A 293 16.74 13.94 -31.00
CA ILE A 293 15.61 13.20 -30.38
C ILE A 293 14.34 14.08 -30.18
N LYS A 294 14.49 15.35 -29.76
CA LYS A 294 13.34 16.26 -29.54
C LYS A 294 12.61 16.64 -30.83
N THR A 295 13.31 16.71 -31.95
CA THR A 295 12.74 17.03 -33.27
C THR A 295 11.94 15.82 -33.76
N ILE A 296 12.53 14.64 -33.69
CA ILE A 296 11.89 13.37 -34.08
C ILE A 296 10.61 13.10 -33.27
N MET A 297 10.60 13.42 -31.97
CA MET A 297 9.39 13.31 -31.13
C MET A 297 8.22 14.15 -31.65
N ARG A 298 8.49 15.38 -32.09
CA ARG A 298 7.48 16.35 -32.53
C ARG A 298 6.92 15.96 -33.90
N GLU A 299 7.80 15.52 -34.79
CA GLU A 299 7.49 15.17 -36.17
C GLU A 299 6.74 13.84 -36.27
N LEU A 300 7.22 12.79 -35.58
CA LEU A 300 6.57 11.48 -35.58
C LEU A 300 5.46 11.33 -34.52
N ARG A 301 5.23 12.36 -33.68
CA ARG A 301 4.29 12.35 -32.54
C ARG A 301 4.48 11.13 -31.62
N LEU A 302 5.74 10.77 -31.36
CA LEU A 302 6.12 9.64 -30.52
C LEU A 302 6.62 10.09 -29.13
N ALA A 303 6.34 9.29 -28.11
CA ALA A 303 6.82 9.54 -26.76
C ALA A 303 8.36 9.47 -26.68
N LYS A 304 8.94 10.27 -25.76
CA LYS A 304 10.40 10.42 -25.58
C LYS A 304 11.15 9.10 -25.43
N GLU A 305 10.65 8.20 -24.59
CA GLU A 305 11.29 6.91 -24.34
C GLU A 305 11.21 5.97 -25.54
N THR A 306 10.14 6.06 -26.33
CA THR A 306 10.00 5.33 -27.60
C THR A 306 11.03 5.83 -28.61
N VAL A 307 11.15 7.14 -28.82
CA VAL A 307 12.15 7.70 -29.75
C VAL A 307 13.57 7.37 -29.27
N ARG A 308 13.87 7.53 -27.98
CA ARG A 308 15.19 7.23 -27.40
C ARG A 308 15.58 5.76 -27.60
N ARG A 309 14.63 4.84 -27.41
CA ARG A 309 14.84 3.40 -27.64
C ARG A 309 15.11 3.10 -29.11
N PHE A 310 14.34 3.66 -30.03
CA PHE A 310 14.48 3.38 -31.47
C PHE A 310 15.71 4.06 -32.08
N TYR A 311 16.09 5.24 -31.58
CA TYR A 311 17.25 6.02 -32.03
C TYR A 311 18.59 5.36 -31.67
N ARG A 312 18.62 4.60 -30.57
CA ARG A 312 19.82 3.93 -30.03
C ARG A 312 19.95 2.47 -30.46
N ALA A 313 18.85 1.85 -30.87
CA ALA A 313 18.87 0.48 -31.35
C ALA A 313 19.79 0.37 -32.57
N ALA A 314 20.63 -0.67 -32.59
CA ALA A 314 21.57 -0.90 -33.67
C ALA A 314 20.89 -1.45 -34.93
N ASN A 315 19.80 -2.19 -34.74
CA ASN A 315 18.96 -2.74 -35.80
C ASN A 315 17.52 -2.92 -35.32
N VAL A 316 16.61 -3.19 -36.27
CA VAL A 316 15.20 -3.42 -35.96
C VAL A 316 14.97 -4.72 -35.17
N GLU A 317 15.89 -5.69 -35.29
CA GLU A 317 15.79 -7.00 -34.67
C GLU A 317 15.91 -6.93 -33.15
N GLU A 318 16.74 -6.03 -32.63
CA GLU A 318 16.85 -5.69 -31.20
C GLU A 318 15.50 -5.22 -30.60
N LEU A 319 14.74 -4.44 -31.37
CA LEU A 319 13.45 -3.89 -30.95
C LEU A 319 12.31 -4.93 -31.04
N LEU A 320 12.47 -5.92 -31.90
CA LEU A 320 11.50 -6.99 -32.14
C LEU A 320 11.68 -8.20 -31.22
N ALA A 321 12.79 -8.30 -30.48
CA ALA A 321 13.06 -9.41 -29.55
C ALA A 321 11.97 -9.62 -28.48
N LYS A 322 11.40 -8.54 -27.90
CA LYS A 322 10.28 -8.62 -26.93
C LYS A 322 8.90 -8.78 -27.58
N PRO A 323 8.54 -8.06 -28.67
CA PRO A 323 7.27 -8.29 -29.38
C PRO A 323 7.13 -9.70 -29.96
N ARG A 324 8.23 -10.33 -30.38
CA ARG A 324 8.24 -11.70 -30.93
C ARG A 324 7.99 -12.80 -29.89
N SER A 325 8.12 -12.51 -28.59
CA SER A 325 7.82 -13.49 -27.53
C SER A 325 6.32 -13.78 -27.36
N GLY A 326 5.44 -13.09 -28.08
CA GLY A 326 3.99 -13.37 -28.12
C GLY A 326 3.23 -13.09 -26.81
N ARG A 327 1.89 -13.12 -26.88
CA ARG A 327 1.04 -13.40 -25.71
C ARG A 327 0.92 -14.92 -25.61
N PRO A 328 0.94 -15.50 -24.40
CA PRO A 328 0.71 -16.94 -24.24
C PRO A 328 -0.62 -17.33 -24.88
N SER A 329 -0.60 -18.30 -25.79
CA SER A 329 -1.80 -18.95 -26.29
C SER A 329 -2.41 -19.80 -25.18
N LEU A 330 -3.74 -19.94 -25.18
CA LEU A 330 -4.43 -20.91 -24.31
C LEU A 330 -3.90 -22.34 -24.52
N LEU A 331 -3.35 -22.61 -25.72
CA LEU A 331 -2.78 -23.90 -26.08
C LEU A 331 -1.39 -24.14 -25.47
N ASP A 332 -0.64 -23.09 -25.11
CA ASP A 332 0.77 -23.23 -24.67
C ASP A 332 0.91 -24.09 -23.41
N ARG A 333 -0.09 -24.07 -22.52
CA ARG A 333 -0.14 -24.94 -21.33
C ARG A 333 -0.23 -26.44 -21.69
N TYR A 334 -0.84 -26.76 -22.83
CA TYR A 334 -1.14 -28.13 -23.24
C TYR A 334 -0.18 -28.67 -24.29
N LYS A 335 0.71 -27.82 -24.85
CA LYS A 335 1.72 -28.23 -25.85
C LYS A 335 2.59 -29.40 -25.38
N PRO A 336 3.14 -29.44 -24.14
CA PRO A 336 3.94 -30.57 -23.68
C PRO A 336 3.16 -31.90 -23.68
N TYR A 337 1.91 -31.88 -23.18
CA TYR A 337 1.04 -33.05 -23.17
C TYR A 337 0.69 -33.53 -24.59
N LEU A 338 0.41 -32.59 -25.51
CA LEU A 338 0.14 -32.92 -26.90
C LEU A 338 1.34 -33.58 -27.59
N LEU A 339 2.55 -33.09 -27.33
CA LEU A 339 3.79 -33.68 -27.87
C LEU A 339 4.08 -35.05 -27.26
N GLU A 340 3.85 -35.24 -25.96
CA GLU A 340 3.99 -36.53 -25.28
C GLU A 340 3.03 -37.57 -25.87
N ARG A 341 1.74 -37.25 -25.98
CA ARG A 341 0.72 -38.15 -26.53
C ARG A 341 0.93 -38.43 -28.01
N TRP A 342 1.41 -37.44 -28.76
CA TRP A 342 1.80 -37.62 -30.15
C TRP A 342 2.94 -38.65 -30.30
N ASN A 343 4.00 -38.49 -29.49
CA ASN A 343 5.14 -39.40 -29.47
C ASN A 343 4.79 -40.79 -28.89
N ALA A 344 3.72 -40.88 -28.10
CA ALA A 344 3.12 -42.15 -27.66
C ALA A 344 2.22 -42.83 -28.73
N GLY A 345 2.14 -42.26 -29.95
CA GLY A 345 1.42 -42.84 -31.08
C GLY A 345 -0.02 -42.33 -31.28
N VAL A 346 -0.52 -41.43 -30.42
CA VAL A 346 -1.86 -40.86 -30.55
C VAL A 346 -1.80 -39.63 -31.46
N THR A 347 -2.04 -39.82 -32.76
CA THR A 347 -1.90 -38.74 -33.77
C THR A 347 -3.23 -38.11 -34.19
N ASN A 348 -4.36 -38.55 -33.63
CA ASN A 348 -5.69 -38.02 -33.96
C ASN A 348 -5.97 -36.69 -33.23
N ALA A 349 -6.00 -35.58 -33.97
CA ALA A 349 -6.23 -34.24 -33.43
C ALA A 349 -7.57 -34.07 -32.71
N SER A 350 -8.62 -34.81 -33.12
CA SER A 350 -9.94 -34.78 -32.47
C SER A 350 -9.92 -35.50 -31.13
N ALA A 351 -9.16 -36.60 -31.02
CA ALA A 351 -8.98 -37.32 -29.78
C ALA A 351 -8.16 -36.49 -28.78
N LEU A 352 -7.03 -35.95 -29.23
CA LEU A 352 -6.17 -35.07 -28.42
C LEU A 352 -6.90 -33.80 -27.96
N TYR A 353 -7.75 -33.21 -28.81
CA TYR A 353 -8.58 -32.07 -28.43
C TYR A 353 -9.57 -32.43 -27.29
N ARG A 354 -10.20 -33.60 -27.36
CA ARG A 354 -11.12 -34.07 -26.31
C ARG A 354 -10.39 -34.26 -24.98
N GLU A 355 -9.24 -34.91 -25.00
CA GLU A 355 -8.40 -35.14 -23.81
C GLU A 355 -7.99 -33.82 -23.13
N ILE A 356 -7.49 -32.84 -23.88
CA ILE A 356 -7.09 -31.55 -23.27
C ILE A 356 -8.31 -30.71 -22.86
N SER A 357 -9.47 -30.89 -23.49
CA SER A 357 -10.71 -30.21 -23.09
C SER A 357 -11.21 -30.72 -21.74
N GLU A 358 -11.09 -32.02 -21.48
CA GLU A 358 -11.37 -32.62 -20.17
C GLU A 358 -10.39 -32.12 -19.09
N GLN A 359 -9.16 -31.78 -19.47
CA GLN A 359 -8.17 -31.12 -18.60
C GLN A 359 -8.40 -29.59 -18.44
N GLY A 360 -9.48 -29.04 -19.02
CA GLY A 360 -9.86 -27.63 -18.88
C GLY A 360 -9.37 -26.70 -20.01
N TYR A 361 -9.08 -27.22 -21.20
CA TYR A 361 -8.84 -26.40 -22.38
C TYR A 361 -10.15 -25.84 -22.96
N HIS A 362 -10.22 -24.52 -23.13
CA HIS A 362 -11.40 -23.81 -23.68
C HIS A 362 -11.15 -23.22 -25.08
N GLY A 363 -10.07 -23.60 -25.75
CA GLY A 363 -9.80 -23.15 -27.13
C GLY A 363 -10.50 -24.03 -28.17
N SER A 364 -10.22 -23.79 -29.44
CA SER A 364 -10.88 -24.53 -30.54
C SER A 364 -10.10 -25.77 -30.97
N GLN A 365 -10.83 -26.78 -31.46
CA GLN A 365 -10.26 -27.97 -32.10
C GLN A 365 -9.40 -27.60 -33.32
N GLY A 366 -9.81 -26.60 -34.09
CA GLY A 366 -9.03 -26.08 -35.22
C GLY A 366 -7.67 -25.51 -34.79
N GLY A 367 -7.57 -24.94 -33.60
CA GLY A 367 -6.29 -24.49 -33.02
C GLY A 367 -5.33 -25.64 -32.72
N VAL A 368 -5.86 -26.75 -32.19
CA VAL A 368 -5.08 -27.98 -31.93
C VAL A 368 -4.66 -28.64 -33.24
N ALA A 369 -5.57 -28.77 -34.20
CA ALA A 369 -5.27 -29.36 -35.51
C ALA A 369 -4.21 -28.55 -36.27
N ALA A 370 -4.28 -27.22 -36.22
CA ALA A 370 -3.29 -26.35 -36.84
C ALA A 370 -1.90 -26.45 -36.19
N TYR A 371 -1.84 -26.69 -34.87
CA TYR A 371 -0.57 -26.92 -34.15
C TYR A 371 0.04 -28.28 -34.48
N LEU A 372 -0.79 -29.31 -34.67
CA LEU A 372 -0.34 -30.69 -34.93
C LEU A 372 -0.08 -30.99 -36.42
N ALA A 373 -0.57 -30.16 -37.33
CA ALA A 373 -0.44 -30.37 -38.78
C ALA A 373 1.02 -30.57 -39.25
N PRO A 374 2.01 -29.77 -38.79
CA PRO A 374 3.42 -29.98 -39.19
C PRO A 374 3.99 -31.35 -38.76
N PHE A 375 3.53 -31.89 -37.62
CA PHE A 375 4.00 -33.19 -37.12
C PHE A 375 3.44 -34.37 -37.89
N ARG A 376 2.28 -34.19 -38.56
CA ARG A 376 1.71 -35.19 -39.48
C ARG A 376 2.55 -35.34 -40.74
N GLU A 377 3.03 -34.23 -41.28
CA GLU A 377 3.81 -34.23 -42.52
C GLU A 377 5.17 -34.90 -42.36
N LEU A 378 5.74 -34.89 -41.15
CA LEU A 378 7.07 -35.44 -40.84
C LEU A 378 7.05 -36.79 -40.12
N ALA A 379 5.86 -37.29 -39.75
CA ALA A 379 5.67 -38.46 -38.88
C ALA A 379 6.44 -38.44 -37.54
N ALA A 380 6.90 -37.26 -37.11
CA ALA A 380 7.69 -37.06 -35.90
C ALA A 380 7.29 -35.73 -35.24
N ALA A 381 7.19 -35.73 -33.91
CA ALA A 381 7.06 -34.51 -33.11
C ALA A 381 8.35 -34.27 -32.32
N PRO A 382 8.70 -33.00 -32.01
CA PRO A 382 9.82 -32.72 -31.15
C PRO A 382 9.60 -33.33 -29.76
N PRO A 383 10.68 -33.67 -29.04
CA PRO A 383 10.55 -34.04 -27.63
C PRO A 383 9.89 -32.89 -26.87
N ALA A 384 9.00 -33.21 -25.93
CA ALA A 384 8.37 -32.20 -25.09
C ALA A 384 9.47 -31.42 -24.34
N GLU A 385 9.51 -30.09 -24.52
CA GLU A 385 10.40 -29.24 -23.75
C GLU A 385 10.04 -29.31 -22.27
N ALA A 386 11.03 -29.56 -21.41
CA ALA A 386 10.81 -29.51 -19.97
C ALA A 386 10.38 -28.11 -19.56
N VAL A 387 9.32 -28.02 -18.77
CA VAL A 387 8.81 -26.75 -18.27
C VAL A 387 9.77 -26.23 -17.19
N VAL A 388 10.66 -25.33 -17.59
CA VAL A 388 11.58 -24.69 -16.65
C VAL A 388 10.81 -23.69 -15.77
N PRO A 389 10.89 -23.81 -14.43
CA PRO A 389 10.23 -22.88 -13.52
C PRO A 389 10.65 -21.43 -13.77
N LYS A 390 9.70 -20.50 -13.66
CA LYS A 390 10.00 -19.07 -13.74
C LYS A 390 10.76 -18.63 -12.50
N VAL A 391 11.61 -17.61 -12.64
CA VAL A 391 12.35 -16.98 -11.53
C VAL A 391 11.47 -16.75 -10.30
N ARG A 392 10.29 -16.13 -10.49
CA ARG A 392 9.36 -15.85 -9.38
C ARG A 392 8.79 -17.08 -8.68
N GLN A 393 8.67 -18.20 -9.39
CA GLN A 393 8.22 -19.46 -8.79
C GLN A 393 9.31 -20.01 -7.86
N VAL A 394 10.56 -20.07 -8.35
CA VAL A 394 11.72 -20.52 -7.54
C VAL A 394 11.92 -19.63 -6.31
N VAL A 395 11.86 -18.31 -6.48
CA VAL A 395 11.95 -17.34 -5.37
C VAL A 395 10.81 -17.54 -4.36
N SER A 396 9.58 -17.75 -4.84
CA SER A 396 8.43 -18.03 -3.98
C SER A 396 8.63 -19.30 -3.16
N TRP A 397 9.14 -20.37 -3.77
CA TRP A 397 9.41 -21.62 -3.05
C TRP A 397 10.51 -21.45 -1.98
N MET A 398 11.59 -20.73 -2.30
CA MET A 398 12.67 -20.45 -1.35
C MET A 398 12.21 -19.62 -0.15
N LEU A 399 11.28 -18.67 -0.34
CA LEU A 399 10.83 -17.73 0.70
C LEU A 399 9.57 -18.17 1.46
N ARG A 400 8.95 -19.30 1.10
CA ARG A 400 7.80 -19.84 1.83
C ARG A 400 8.24 -20.80 2.91
N ASN A 401 7.38 -21.00 3.91
CA ASN A 401 7.58 -22.09 4.85
C ASN A 401 7.57 -23.41 4.06
N PRO A 402 8.60 -24.27 4.19
CA PRO A 402 8.64 -25.55 3.48
C PRO A 402 7.39 -26.41 3.70
N ALA A 403 6.75 -26.30 4.87
CA ALA A 403 5.51 -27.01 5.19
C ALA A 403 4.29 -26.58 4.34
N ASP A 404 4.34 -25.40 3.71
CA ASP A 404 3.27 -24.89 2.86
C ASP A 404 3.45 -25.28 1.38
N LEU A 405 4.58 -25.91 1.01
CA LEU A 405 4.85 -26.39 -0.34
C LEU A 405 4.24 -27.78 -0.51
N ASP A 406 3.49 -27.98 -1.60
CA ASP A 406 3.05 -29.32 -2.00
C ASP A 406 4.23 -30.18 -2.49
N ASP A 407 4.01 -31.49 -2.61
CA ASP A 407 5.06 -32.47 -2.96
C ASP A 407 5.73 -32.15 -4.32
N GLU A 408 4.96 -31.62 -5.27
CA GLU A 408 5.48 -31.21 -6.59
C GLU A 408 6.40 -29.99 -6.47
N GLN A 409 5.98 -28.97 -5.73
CA GLN A 409 6.78 -27.78 -5.46
C GLN A 409 8.05 -28.10 -4.67
N GLN A 410 7.98 -29.02 -3.70
CA GLN A 410 9.15 -29.48 -2.97
C GLN A 410 10.16 -30.19 -3.89
N LEU A 411 9.67 -31.06 -4.78
CA LEU A 411 10.50 -31.73 -5.77
C LEU A 411 11.15 -30.74 -6.75
N GLN A 412 10.38 -29.78 -7.26
CA GLN A 412 10.88 -28.74 -8.18
C GLN A 412 11.91 -27.82 -7.51
N LEU A 413 11.70 -27.46 -6.23
CA LEU A 413 12.69 -26.71 -5.47
C LEU A 413 13.96 -27.53 -5.26
N LYS A 414 13.86 -28.83 -4.94
CA LYS A 414 15.01 -29.73 -4.80
C LYS A 414 15.81 -29.82 -6.10
N GLN A 415 15.14 -29.95 -7.24
CA GLN A 415 15.78 -29.95 -8.57
C GLN A 415 16.45 -28.60 -8.87
N ALA A 416 15.77 -27.48 -8.55
CA ALA A 416 16.34 -26.15 -8.75
C ALA A 416 17.61 -25.93 -7.91
N ARG A 417 17.63 -26.42 -6.66
CA ARG A 417 18.83 -26.38 -5.81
C ARG A 417 19.96 -27.24 -6.35
N ALA A 418 19.64 -28.45 -6.83
CA ALA A 418 20.63 -29.33 -7.45
C ALA A 418 21.24 -28.75 -8.74
N SER A 419 20.56 -27.77 -9.36
CA SER A 419 20.98 -27.25 -10.66
C SER A 419 22.29 -26.47 -10.65
N CYS A 420 22.62 -25.79 -9.55
CA CYS A 420 23.94 -25.19 -9.36
C CYS A 420 24.22 -24.87 -7.88
N PRO A 421 25.51 -24.78 -7.48
CA PRO A 421 25.90 -24.45 -6.11
C PRO A 421 25.32 -23.11 -5.63
N HIS A 422 25.20 -22.12 -6.52
CA HIS A 422 24.67 -20.79 -6.20
C HIS A 422 23.21 -20.80 -5.75
N LEU A 423 22.35 -21.60 -6.40
CA LEU A 423 20.93 -21.71 -6.02
C LEU A 423 20.75 -22.53 -4.74
N ASP A 424 21.59 -23.55 -4.53
CA ASP A 424 21.58 -24.32 -3.29
C ASP A 424 22.01 -23.47 -2.08
N ALA A 425 23.15 -22.77 -2.20
CA ALA A 425 23.65 -21.87 -1.17
C ALA A 425 22.64 -20.75 -0.87
N ALA A 426 22.05 -20.13 -1.90
CA ALA A 426 21.02 -19.11 -1.70
C ALA A 426 19.80 -19.65 -0.94
N ALA A 427 19.30 -20.86 -1.28
CA ALA A 427 18.20 -21.48 -0.55
C ALA A 427 18.56 -21.80 0.90
N ALA A 428 19.77 -22.29 1.16
CA ALA A 428 20.27 -22.58 2.50
C ALA A 428 20.33 -21.31 3.36
N HIS A 429 20.91 -20.22 2.84
CA HIS A 429 20.99 -18.94 3.54
C HIS A 429 19.62 -18.33 3.82
N VAL A 430 18.67 -18.47 2.89
CA VAL A 430 17.28 -18.02 3.11
C VAL A 430 16.62 -18.82 4.23
N ALA A 431 16.77 -20.15 4.24
CA ALA A 431 16.21 -21.01 5.27
C ALA A 431 16.82 -20.71 6.65
N GLU A 432 18.13 -20.51 6.73
CA GLU A 432 18.80 -20.14 7.98
C GLU A 432 18.36 -18.75 8.46
N PHE A 433 18.31 -17.76 7.57
CA PHE A 433 17.84 -16.42 7.95
C PHE A 433 16.37 -16.44 8.41
N ALA A 434 15.52 -17.27 7.80
CA ALA A 434 14.13 -17.45 8.22
C ALA A 434 14.04 -18.00 9.65
N GLN A 435 14.89 -18.97 10.02
CA GLN A 435 14.97 -19.47 11.40
C GLN A 435 15.43 -18.39 12.37
N ILE A 436 16.45 -17.59 12.00
CA ILE A 436 16.93 -16.47 12.80
C ILE A 436 15.80 -15.46 13.04
N LEU A 437 15.11 -15.07 11.96
CA LEU A 437 14.03 -14.07 12.00
C LEU A 437 12.82 -14.55 12.81
N THR A 438 12.40 -15.79 12.63
CA THR A 438 11.19 -16.33 13.28
C THR A 438 11.45 -16.77 14.72
N GLY A 439 12.62 -17.36 15.00
CA GLY A 439 13.04 -17.77 16.34
C GLY A 439 13.59 -16.64 17.21
N ARG A 440 13.86 -15.47 16.61
CA ARG A 440 14.52 -14.33 17.25
C ARG A 440 15.92 -14.68 17.78
N HIS A 441 16.71 -15.33 16.93
CA HIS A 441 18.09 -15.74 17.22
C HIS A 441 19.13 -14.72 16.72
N GLY A 442 19.00 -13.46 17.15
CA GLY A 442 19.90 -12.40 16.70
C GLY A 442 21.38 -12.68 16.97
N GLU A 443 21.70 -13.47 17.99
CA GLU A 443 23.05 -13.94 18.29
C GLU A 443 23.71 -14.72 17.15
N ARG A 444 22.92 -15.31 16.24
CA ARG A 444 23.41 -16.04 15.06
C ARG A 444 23.66 -15.15 13.84
N LEU A 445 23.29 -13.87 13.89
CA LEU A 445 23.37 -12.94 12.76
C LEU A 445 24.79 -12.81 12.20
N ASP A 446 25.79 -12.67 13.06
CA ASP A 446 27.18 -12.47 12.63
C ASP A 446 27.75 -13.72 11.95
N ALA A 447 27.47 -14.89 12.52
CA ALA A 447 27.85 -16.18 11.92
C ALA A 447 27.19 -16.36 10.56
N TRP A 448 25.89 -16.05 10.44
CA TRP A 448 25.16 -16.09 9.18
C TRP A 448 25.75 -15.14 8.12
N MET A 449 26.09 -13.90 8.50
CA MET A 449 26.71 -12.94 7.59
C MET A 449 28.09 -13.39 7.11
N VAL A 450 28.86 -14.10 7.95
CA VAL A 450 30.15 -14.71 7.55
C VAL A 450 29.90 -15.83 6.54
N GLY A 451 28.93 -16.71 6.79
CA GLY A 451 28.55 -17.78 5.87
C GLY A 451 28.16 -17.26 4.49
N VAL A 452 27.29 -16.23 4.42
CA VAL A 452 26.88 -15.61 3.15
C VAL A 452 28.06 -15.02 2.38
N ASN A 453 29.06 -14.47 3.06
CA ASN A 453 30.24 -13.90 2.42
C ASN A 453 31.27 -14.95 1.98
N ALA A 454 31.21 -16.17 2.52
CA ALA A 454 32.08 -17.27 2.11
C ALA A 454 31.63 -17.87 0.76
N ASP A 455 30.33 -17.81 0.46
CA ASP A 455 29.77 -18.25 -0.82
C ASP A 455 29.83 -17.16 -1.89
N ASP A 456 29.87 -17.58 -3.16
CA ASP A 456 29.83 -16.69 -4.33
C ASP A 456 28.41 -16.17 -4.58
N LEU A 457 27.92 -15.27 -3.73
CA LEU A 457 26.58 -14.68 -3.83
C LEU A 457 26.61 -13.15 -3.86
N PRO A 458 27.07 -12.51 -4.96
CA PRO A 458 27.30 -11.06 -5.04
C PRO A 458 26.08 -10.19 -4.69
N HIS A 459 24.86 -10.68 -4.97
CA HIS A 459 23.64 -9.98 -4.62
C HIS A 459 23.34 -10.04 -3.11
N LEU A 460 23.63 -11.15 -2.44
CA LEU A 460 23.47 -11.28 -0.98
C LEU A 460 24.61 -10.59 -0.24
N HIS A 461 25.84 -10.51 -0.79
CA HIS A 461 26.91 -9.70 -0.20
C HIS A 461 26.48 -8.22 -0.04
N ARG A 462 25.75 -7.67 -1.02
CA ARG A 462 25.17 -6.32 -0.92
C ARG A 462 24.11 -6.21 0.18
N PHE A 463 23.37 -7.28 0.45
CA PHE A 463 22.42 -7.32 1.56
C PHE A 463 23.16 -7.28 2.91
N VAL A 464 24.16 -8.14 3.09
CA VAL A 464 25.02 -8.19 4.27
C VAL A 464 25.73 -6.86 4.52
N ALA A 465 26.30 -6.24 3.48
CA ALA A 465 26.90 -4.92 3.57
C ALA A 465 25.88 -3.84 4.02
N GLY A 466 24.62 -3.98 3.62
CA GLY A 466 23.53 -3.15 4.13
C GLY A 466 23.26 -3.41 5.60
N LEU A 467 23.14 -4.67 6.02
CA LEU A 467 22.90 -5.05 7.44
C LEU A 467 23.98 -4.48 8.36
N ARG A 468 25.25 -4.55 7.95
CA ARG A 468 26.38 -4.02 8.73
C ARG A 468 26.31 -2.53 9.03
N ARG A 469 25.70 -1.71 8.15
CA ARG A 469 25.55 -0.26 8.39
C ARG A 469 24.52 0.06 9.47
N ASP A 470 23.62 -0.88 9.74
CA ASP A 470 22.50 -0.71 10.68
C ASP A 470 22.50 -1.88 11.68
N HIS A 471 23.69 -2.38 12.03
CA HIS A 471 23.89 -3.69 12.66
C HIS A 471 23.14 -3.80 13.98
N ASP A 472 23.33 -2.84 14.89
CA ASP A 472 22.69 -2.86 16.21
C ASP A 472 21.16 -2.92 16.09
N ALA A 473 20.57 -2.12 15.19
CA ALA A 473 19.12 -2.13 14.98
C ALA A 473 18.62 -3.45 14.39
N VAL A 474 19.40 -4.05 13.46
CA VAL A 474 19.10 -5.37 12.89
C VAL A 474 19.18 -6.45 13.97
N LEU A 475 20.26 -6.48 14.76
CA LEU A 475 20.44 -7.40 15.86
C LEU A 475 19.29 -7.31 16.85
N ASN A 476 18.91 -6.10 17.24
CA ASN A 476 17.76 -5.85 18.12
C ASN A 476 16.45 -6.31 17.48
N GLY A 477 16.23 -6.06 16.19
CA GLY A 477 15.07 -6.55 15.42
C GLY A 477 14.96 -8.07 15.39
N LEU A 478 16.11 -8.76 15.37
CA LEU A 478 16.22 -10.21 15.41
C LEU A 478 16.26 -10.80 16.82
N THR A 479 16.21 -10.00 17.89
CA THR A 479 16.34 -10.49 19.28
C THR A 479 15.15 -10.09 20.15
N LEU A 480 14.80 -8.79 20.16
CA LEU A 480 13.80 -8.22 21.05
C LEU A 480 12.37 -8.58 20.63
N PRO A 481 11.37 -8.54 21.52
CA PRO A 481 9.98 -8.87 21.15
C PRO A 481 9.30 -7.83 20.25
N TYR A 482 9.88 -6.63 20.13
CA TYR A 482 9.26 -5.51 19.44
C TYR A 482 9.24 -5.68 17.91
N SER A 483 8.19 -5.18 17.28
CA SER A 483 8.03 -5.16 15.82
C SER A 483 7.16 -3.98 15.39
N SER A 484 7.31 -3.52 14.16
CA SER A 484 6.49 -2.43 13.61
C SER A 484 5.20 -2.92 12.93
N GLY A 485 4.74 -4.15 13.21
CA GLY A 485 3.50 -4.68 12.62
C GLY A 485 2.25 -3.83 12.96
N SER A 486 2.22 -3.21 14.14
CA SER A 486 1.16 -2.25 14.50
C SER A 486 1.24 -0.96 13.69
N VAL A 487 2.43 -0.56 13.25
CA VAL A 487 2.65 0.60 12.39
C VAL A 487 2.07 0.33 11.01
N GLU A 488 2.36 -0.84 10.41
CA GLU A 488 1.79 -1.24 9.12
C GLU A 488 0.24 -1.25 9.15
N GLY A 489 -0.34 -1.80 10.22
CA GLY A 489 -1.78 -1.77 10.45
C GLY A 489 -2.34 -0.35 10.43
N ASN A 490 -1.66 0.59 11.09
CA ASN A 490 -2.03 2.00 11.09
C ASN A 490 -1.79 2.70 9.75
N VAL A 491 -0.72 2.37 9.01
CA VAL A 491 -0.50 2.84 7.63
C VAL A 491 -1.67 2.40 6.73
N ASN A 492 -2.15 1.17 6.89
CA ASN A 492 -3.33 0.68 6.16
C ASN A 492 -4.63 1.39 6.59
N ARG A 493 -4.80 1.68 7.88
CA ARG A 493 -5.89 2.54 8.39
C ARG A 493 -5.85 3.94 7.77
N ILE A 494 -4.67 4.57 7.69
CA ILE A 494 -4.47 5.88 7.05
C ILE A 494 -4.89 5.82 5.57
N LYS A 495 -4.49 4.76 4.84
CA LYS A 495 -4.94 4.55 3.45
C LYS A 495 -6.47 4.51 3.35
N MET A 496 -7.15 3.85 4.28
CA MET A 496 -8.62 3.77 4.34
C MET A 496 -9.26 5.14 4.63
N ILE A 497 -8.78 5.86 5.65
CA ILE A 497 -9.24 7.22 6.00
C ILE A 497 -9.10 8.17 4.80
N LYS A 498 -7.97 8.11 4.09
CA LYS A 498 -7.73 8.90 2.88
C LYS A 498 -8.69 8.56 1.75
N ARG A 499 -9.00 7.27 1.54
CA ARG A 499 -9.97 6.82 0.52
C ARG A 499 -11.38 7.33 0.83
N GLN A 500 -11.79 7.32 2.10
CA GLN A 500 -13.07 7.92 2.51
C GLN A 500 -13.16 9.42 2.18
N MET A 501 -12.02 10.12 2.14
CA MET A 501 -11.92 11.54 1.82
C MET A 501 -11.63 11.80 0.33
N TYR A 502 -11.65 10.77 -0.51
CA TYR A 502 -11.31 10.82 -1.94
C TYR A 502 -9.93 11.43 -2.21
N GLY A 503 -8.99 11.32 -1.26
CA GLY A 503 -7.65 11.90 -1.36
C GLY A 503 -7.59 13.43 -1.34
N ARG A 504 -8.67 14.13 -0.97
CA ARG A 504 -8.76 15.60 -0.96
C ARG A 504 -8.60 16.21 0.44
N ALA A 505 -7.90 15.52 1.32
CA ALA A 505 -7.64 15.98 2.68
C ALA A 505 -6.35 16.78 2.72
N ASN A 506 -6.40 18.00 3.24
CA ASN A 506 -5.19 18.68 3.71
C ASN A 506 -4.62 17.92 4.92
N PHE A 507 -3.31 18.09 5.15
CA PHE A 507 -2.59 17.38 6.21
C PHE A 507 -3.22 17.57 7.59
N ASP A 508 -3.59 18.80 7.95
CA ASP A 508 -4.22 19.14 9.25
C ASP A 508 -5.45 18.28 9.54
N LEU A 509 -6.31 18.09 8.54
CA LEU A 509 -7.55 17.32 8.68
C LEU A 509 -7.28 15.82 8.67
N LEU A 510 -6.29 15.36 7.90
CA LEU A 510 -5.87 13.96 7.91
C LEU A 510 -5.32 13.58 9.28
N ARG A 511 -4.41 14.39 9.84
CA ARG A 511 -3.85 14.23 11.18
C ARG A 511 -4.95 14.14 12.23
N LYS A 512 -5.84 15.14 12.30
CA LYS A 512 -6.99 15.12 13.25
C LYS A 512 -7.80 13.84 13.16
N ARG A 513 -8.11 13.36 11.95
CA ARG A 513 -8.89 12.13 11.78
C ARG A 513 -8.13 10.88 12.20
N VAL A 514 -6.84 10.79 11.92
CA VAL A 514 -6.03 9.62 12.30
C VAL A 514 -5.91 9.52 13.81
N LEU A 515 -5.75 10.65 14.50
CA LEU A 515 -5.62 10.69 15.95
C LEU A 515 -6.95 10.50 16.69
N LEU A 516 -8.05 11.05 16.16
CA LEU A 516 -9.34 11.09 16.86
C LEU A 516 -10.37 10.07 16.40
N ALA A 517 -10.26 9.54 15.18
CA ALA A 517 -11.16 8.50 14.71
C ALA A 517 -10.63 7.15 15.21
N THR A 518 -10.58 6.95 16.54
CA THR A 518 -10.19 5.69 17.19
C THR A 518 -11.27 4.63 17.13
#